data_AF-A0A959FJ22-F1
#
_entry.id   AF-A0A959FJ22-F1
#
_cell.length_a   1.000
_cell.length_b   1.000
_cell.length_c   1.000
_cell.angle_alpha   90.00
_cell.angle_beta   90.00
_cell.angle_gamma   90.00
#
_symmetry.space_group_name_H-M   'P 1'
#
loop_
_entity.id
_entity.type
_entity.pdbx_description
1 polymer ?
#
loop_
_entity_poly.entity_id
_entity_poly.type
_entity_poly.pdbx_seq_one_letter_code
_entity_poly.pdbx_strand_id
1 'polypeptide(L)'
;MRYPLLIGIWLMVQAVSWGQDPFFIHFYNNESTYNPALVGYRGALSVMMKYKSQWAGLGSARFRTGNLAVEESLPCSIFDYGLNVRFDEEGAGIFRTRDFAFRFAGVVPFDVGASRHNLRMGAGFQWSYKSIDYNRLYFSDELDPKYGLTDALGLDLPTNFVPPNDGRSLWFFSPSVGLTHRILFNADNPRSPTLHYGVAVHNAFSLGKDEFTGNEESILQIGTKIARRWSAFGTLEFLPYMQRGTFFSIKPSVLYENQGGLAYWEAGAKFSLNRLLALGCYYH
;
A
#
# COMPACT_ATOMS: atom_id res chain seq x y z
N MET A 1 43.57 25.08 37.47
CA MET A 1 42.97 24.69 36.17
C MET A 1 41.84 23.72 36.49
N ARG A 2 40.64 24.16 36.89
CA ARG A 2 39.49 24.63 36.07
C ARG A 2 39.03 23.59 35.03
N TYR A 3 38.20 22.64 35.46
CA TYR A 3 37.22 21.96 34.61
C TYR A 3 36.09 22.94 34.28
N PRO A 4 35.59 22.95 33.03
CA PRO A 4 34.13 23.00 32.91
C PRO A 4 33.52 22.17 31.76
N LEU A 5 32.34 21.67 32.08
CA LEU A 5 31.11 21.64 31.26
C LEU A 5 31.00 20.66 30.09
N LEU A 6 30.45 19.49 30.46
CA LEU A 6 29.41 18.76 29.72
C LEU A 6 28.42 19.71 29.03
N ILE A 7 28.35 19.67 27.70
CA ILE A 7 27.20 20.15 26.92
C ILE A 7 26.78 19.00 26.03
N GLY A 8 25.63 18.41 26.38
CA GLY A 8 24.94 17.40 25.59
C GLY A 8 24.43 18.02 24.30
N ILE A 9 24.84 17.47 23.17
CA ILE A 9 24.23 17.75 21.87
C ILE A 9 22.99 16.89 21.78
N TRP A 10 21.86 17.52 22.11
CA TRP A 10 20.51 17.02 21.83
C TRP A 10 20.30 17.14 20.32
N LEU A 11 20.32 16.00 19.62
CA LEU A 11 19.96 15.90 18.20
C LEU A 11 18.45 16.13 18.07
N MET A 12 18.07 17.39 17.84
CA MET A 12 16.76 17.77 17.34
C MET A 12 16.64 17.30 15.88
N VAL A 13 16.20 16.05 15.69
CA VAL A 13 15.70 15.61 14.38
C VAL A 13 14.37 16.34 14.17
N GLN A 14 14.35 17.30 13.25
CA GLN A 14 13.09 17.88 12.80
C GLN A 14 12.30 16.79 12.08
N ALA A 15 11.23 16.32 12.71
CA ALA A 15 10.26 15.46 12.07
C ALA A 15 9.52 16.31 11.02
N VAL A 16 9.99 16.26 9.79
CA VAL A 16 9.18 16.68 8.64
C VAL A 16 8.02 15.70 8.57
N SER A 17 6.84 16.13 9.00
CA SER A 17 5.62 15.32 8.90
C SER A 17 5.15 15.31 7.45
N TRP A 18 5.57 14.30 6.70
CA TRP A 18 4.87 13.93 5.48
C TRP A 18 3.59 13.17 5.86
N GLY A 19 2.46 13.58 5.29
CA GLY A 19 1.21 12.83 5.45
C GLY A 19 1.43 11.37 5.04
N GLN A 20 0.94 10.43 5.84
CA GLN A 20 1.04 9.01 5.52
C GLN A 20 -0.22 8.60 4.77
N ASP A 21 -0.10 8.26 3.49
CA ASP A 21 -1.11 7.47 2.82
C ASP A 21 -1.21 6.09 3.51
N PRO A 22 -2.39 5.46 3.56
CA PRO A 22 -2.54 4.14 4.16
C PRO A 22 -1.68 3.09 3.44
N PHE A 23 -0.52 2.80 4.03
CA PHE A 23 0.39 1.74 3.59
C PHE A 23 0.29 0.52 4.52
N PHE A 24 0.34 -0.66 3.90
CA PHE A 24 0.52 -1.90 4.63
C PHE A 24 2.02 -2.14 4.84
N ILE A 25 2.37 -2.48 6.08
CA ILE A 25 3.75 -2.46 6.59
C ILE A 25 4.67 -3.44 5.86
N HIS A 26 4.18 -4.47 5.15
CA HIS A 26 5.07 -5.48 4.54
C HIS A 26 4.76 -5.77 3.07
N PHE A 27 5.78 -5.66 2.22
CA PHE A 27 5.74 -6.05 0.80
C PHE A 27 5.30 -7.51 0.61
N TYR A 28 5.88 -8.44 1.37
CA TYR A 28 5.68 -9.90 1.24
C TYR A 28 4.20 -10.35 1.30
N ASN A 29 3.34 -9.56 1.95
CA ASN A 29 1.92 -9.85 2.00
C ASN A 29 1.09 -8.95 1.07
N ASN A 30 1.67 -7.94 0.43
CA ASN A 30 0.96 -6.96 -0.41
C ASN A 30 1.55 -6.88 -1.82
N GLU A 31 2.19 -7.95 -2.28
CA GLU A 31 2.95 -8.00 -3.54
C GLU A 31 2.14 -7.45 -4.73
N SER A 32 0.89 -7.89 -4.89
CA SER A 32 -0.01 -7.46 -5.97
C SER A 32 -0.46 -5.99 -5.88
N THR A 33 -0.51 -5.43 -4.67
CA THR A 33 -0.83 -4.01 -4.42
C THR A 33 0.31 -3.10 -4.89
N TYR A 34 1.56 -3.56 -4.69
CA TYR A 34 2.76 -2.85 -5.12
C TYR A 34 3.06 -3.06 -6.60
N ASN A 35 2.82 -4.26 -7.15
CA ASN A 35 3.03 -4.55 -8.56
C ASN A 35 1.90 -5.47 -9.09
N PRO A 36 1.05 -5.02 -10.04
CA PRO A 36 -0.07 -5.82 -10.53
C PRO A 36 0.37 -7.12 -11.22
N ALA A 37 1.61 -7.22 -11.72
CA ALA A 37 2.15 -8.45 -12.28
C ALA A 37 2.42 -9.56 -11.23
N LEU A 38 2.29 -9.25 -9.94
CA LEU A 38 2.38 -10.21 -8.85
C LEU A 38 1.04 -10.81 -8.43
N VAL A 39 -0.08 -10.40 -9.04
CA VAL A 39 -1.38 -11.04 -8.75
C VAL A 39 -1.32 -12.54 -9.02
N GLY A 40 -1.86 -13.34 -8.10
CA GLY A 40 -1.91 -14.80 -8.23
C GLY A 40 -0.52 -15.48 -8.25
N TYR A 41 0.57 -14.77 -7.93
CA TYR A 41 1.94 -15.30 -7.95
C TYR A 41 2.14 -16.57 -7.10
N ARG A 42 1.29 -16.74 -6.10
CA ARG A 42 1.30 -17.91 -5.20
C ARG A 42 0.86 -19.22 -5.89
N GLY A 43 0.28 -19.15 -7.10
CA GLY A 43 -0.11 -20.33 -7.88
C GLY A 43 -1.32 -21.08 -7.31
N ALA A 44 -2.11 -20.44 -6.44
CA ALA A 44 -3.29 -21.01 -5.81
C ALA A 44 -4.27 -19.89 -5.42
N LEU A 45 -5.54 -20.25 -5.24
CA LEU A 45 -6.54 -19.35 -4.68
C LEU A 45 -6.07 -18.84 -3.31
N SER A 46 -5.89 -17.53 -3.22
CA SER A 46 -5.38 -16.84 -2.05
C SER A 46 -6.40 -15.80 -1.60
N VAL A 47 -6.96 -16.00 -0.41
CA VAL A 47 -7.82 -15.02 0.26
C VAL A 47 -7.02 -14.36 1.37
N MET A 48 -7.04 -13.04 1.40
CA MET A 48 -6.25 -12.26 2.34
C MET A 48 -7.07 -11.13 2.93
N MET A 49 -7.22 -11.15 4.25
CA MET A 49 -7.88 -10.11 5.01
C MET A 49 -6.87 -9.42 5.92
N LYS A 50 -6.89 -8.09 5.94
CA LYS A 50 -6.03 -7.26 6.77
C LYS A 50 -6.85 -6.18 7.44
N TYR A 51 -6.48 -5.91 8.68
CA TYR A 51 -7.01 -4.80 9.45
C TYR A 51 -5.86 -4.15 10.22
N LYS A 52 -5.74 -2.83 10.12
CA LYS A 52 -4.73 -2.02 10.79
C LYS A 52 -5.46 -0.93 11.57
N SER A 53 -5.14 -0.80 12.86
CA SER A 53 -5.55 0.35 13.66
C SER A 53 -4.31 1.01 14.24
N GLN A 54 -4.14 2.31 13.98
CA GLN A 54 -3.05 3.12 14.53
C GLN A 54 -3.60 4.14 15.52
N TRP A 55 -2.73 4.55 16.47
CA TRP A 55 -3.02 5.60 17.46
C TRP A 55 -4.21 5.30 18.39
N ALA A 56 -4.49 4.02 18.62
CA ALA A 56 -5.64 3.53 19.38
C ALA A 56 -5.69 3.98 20.85
N GLY A 57 -4.54 4.28 21.47
CA GLY A 57 -4.40 4.49 22.92
C GLY A 57 -4.15 5.93 23.36
N LEU A 58 -4.07 6.91 22.45
CA LEU A 58 -3.63 8.28 22.79
C LEU A 58 -4.77 9.31 22.92
N GLY A 59 -6.03 8.88 23.01
CA GLY A 59 -7.18 9.80 23.00
C GLY A 59 -7.37 10.56 21.67
N SER A 60 -6.49 10.33 20.69
CA SER A 60 -6.51 10.90 19.36
C SER A 60 -7.42 10.12 18.41
N ALA A 61 -7.84 10.79 17.34
CA ALA A 61 -8.46 10.20 16.16
C ALA A 61 -7.72 8.94 15.69
N ARG A 62 -8.41 7.79 15.70
CA ARG A 62 -7.84 6.51 15.25
C ARG A 62 -7.83 6.47 13.74
N PHE A 63 -6.72 5.98 13.18
CA PHE A 63 -6.64 5.60 11.77
C PHE A 63 -6.99 4.13 11.66
N ARG A 64 -7.91 3.78 10.76
CA ARG A 64 -8.36 2.40 10.55
C ARG A 64 -8.33 2.07 9.08
N THR A 65 -7.52 1.09 8.72
CA THR A 65 -7.41 0.60 7.35
C THR A 65 -7.83 -0.86 7.32
N GLY A 66 -8.74 -1.22 6.42
CA GLY A 66 -9.09 -2.61 6.15
C GLY A 66 -8.90 -2.97 4.69
N ASN A 67 -8.51 -4.21 4.43
CA ASN A 67 -8.28 -4.69 3.07
C ASN A 67 -8.66 -6.16 2.95
N LEU A 68 -9.47 -6.47 1.95
CA LEU A 68 -9.79 -7.81 1.51
C LEU A 68 -9.25 -7.99 0.09
N ALA A 69 -8.47 -9.03 -0.15
CA ALA A 69 -7.97 -9.40 -1.46
C ALA A 69 -8.25 -10.88 -1.72
N VAL A 70 -8.70 -11.18 -2.94
CA VAL A 70 -8.89 -12.54 -3.43
C VAL A 70 -8.15 -12.63 -4.75
N GLU A 71 -7.22 -13.57 -4.85
CA GLU A 71 -6.38 -13.75 -6.04
C GLU A 71 -6.36 -15.21 -6.42
N GLU A 72 -6.42 -15.50 -7.71
CA GLU A 72 -6.36 -16.84 -8.24
C GLU A 72 -5.42 -16.92 -9.44
N SER A 73 -4.71 -18.03 -9.49
CA SER A 73 -3.95 -18.44 -10.67
C SER A 73 -4.78 -19.46 -11.43
N LEU A 74 -5.18 -19.14 -12.66
CA LEU A 74 -6.08 -20.01 -13.40
C LEU A 74 -5.34 -21.29 -13.80
N PRO A 75 -5.85 -22.49 -13.43
CA PRO A 75 -5.22 -23.74 -13.82
C PRO A 75 -5.24 -23.87 -15.35
N CYS A 76 -4.13 -24.36 -15.91
CA CYS A 76 -3.96 -24.56 -17.36
C CYS A 76 -4.08 -23.28 -18.21
N SER A 77 -3.90 -22.11 -17.59
CA SER A 77 -3.89 -20.81 -18.25
C SER A 77 -2.58 -20.08 -17.97
N ILE A 78 -2.24 -19.14 -18.84
CA ILE A 78 -1.15 -18.18 -18.61
C ILE A 78 -1.62 -16.95 -17.84
N PHE A 79 -2.90 -16.89 -17.47
CA PHE A 79 -3.51 -15.72 -16.86
C PHE A 79 -3.80 -15.92 -15.38
N ASP A 80 -3.54 -14.87 -14.61
CA ASP A 80 -3.86 -14.76 -13.20
C ASP A 80 -4.72 -13.53 -12.98
N TYR A 81 -5.60 -13.56 -12.00
CA TYR A 81 -6.49 -12.44 -11.71
C TYR A 81 -6.71 -12.25 -10.21
N GLY A 82 -7.18 -11.07 -9.84
CA GLY A 82 -7.46 -10.77 -8.45
C GLY A 82 -8.36 -9.57 -8.27
N LEU A 83 -9.15 -9.64 -7.21
CA LEU A 83 -10.06 -8.60 -6.75
C LEU A 83 -9.60 -8.11 -5.38
N ASN A 84 -9.79 -6.81 -5.15
CA ASN A 84 -9.37 -6.19 -3.92
C ASN A 84 -10.32 -5.06 -3.54
N VAL A 85 -10.74 -5.06 -2.28
CA VAL A 85 -11.52 -3.98 -1.68
C VAL A 85 -10.74 -3.45 -0.50
N ARG A 86 -10.55 -2.14 -0.45
CA ARG A 86 -9.88 -1.46 0.65
C ARG A 86 -10.77 -0.34 1.17
N PHE A 87 -10.76 -0.15 2.48
CA PHE A 87 -11.32 1.04 3.09
C PHE A 87 -10.29 1.63 4.03
N ASP A 88 -10.33 2.95 4.14
CA ASP A 88 -9.52 3.70 5.08
C ASP A 88 -10.37 4.77 5.76
N GLU A 89 -10.19 4.91 7.06
CA GLU A 89 -10.85 5.91 7.90
C GLU A 89 -9.79 6.73 8.64
N GLU A 90 -9.83 8.04 8.42
CA GLU A 90 -8.91 9.02 8.98
C GLU A 90 -9.67 10.05 9.82
N GLY A 91 -8.98 10.77 10.71
CA GLY A 91 -9.58 11.88 11.47
C GLY A 91 -10.79 11.46 12.31
N ALA A 92 -10.72 10.34 13.03
CA ALA A 92 -11.83 9.75 13.78
C ALA A 92 -13.01 9.29 12.89
N GLY A 93 -12.70 8.93 11.64
CA GLY A 93 -13.65 8.47 10.64
C GLY A 93 -14.49 9.60 10.03
N ILE A 94 -14.02 10.84 10.15
CA ILE A 94 -14.57 12.01 9.47
C ILE A 94 -14.23 11.93 7.98
N PHE A 95 -13.00 11.53 7.65
CA PHE A 95 -12.55 11.32 6.29
C PHE A 95 -12.47 9.82 5.99
N ARG A 96 -13.02 9.41 4.85
CA ARG A 96 -13.08 8.00 4.46
C ARG A 96 -12.71 7.84 2.99
N THR A 97 -11.86 6.86 2.72
CA THR A 97 -11.49 6.43 1.36
C THR A 97 -11.96 5.00 1.14
N ARG A 98 -12.55 4.72 -0.01
CA ARG A 98 -12.94 3.38 -0.44
C ARG A 98 -12.32 3.09 -1.79
N ASP A 99 -11.70 1.93 -1.92
CA ASP A 99 -11.09 1.48 -3.15
C ASP A 99 -11.64 0.11 -3.56
N PHE A 100 -11.88 -0.03 -4.86
CA PHE A 100 -12.16 -1.28 -5.52
C PHE A 100 -11.14 -1.48 -6.64
N ALA A 101 -10.40 -2.58 -6.61
CA ALA A 101 -9.38 -2.88 -7.60
C ALA A 101 -9.56 -4.27 -8.20
N PHE A 102 -9.42 -4.34 -9.51
CA PHE A 102 -9.27 -5.57 -10.29
C PHE A 102 -7.89 -5.61 -10.91
N ARG A 103 -7.20 -6.73 -10.82
CA ARG A 103 -5.84 -6.93 -11.36
C ARG A 103 -5.82 -8.19 -12.19
N PHE A 104 -5.03 -8.18 -13.25
CA PHE A 104 -4.76 -9.37 -14.05
C PHE A 104 -3.29 -9.39 -14.47
N ALA A 105 -2.73 -10.58 -14.63
CA ALA A 105 -1.38 -10.79 -15.12
C ALA A 105 -1.30 -11.94 -16.11
N GLY A 106 -0.40 -11.81 -17.09
CA GLY A 106 0.00 -12.87 -17.99
C GLY A 106 1.39 -13.40 -17.62
N VAL A 107 1.60 -14.71 -17.80
CA VAL A 107 2.80 -15.45 -17.41
C VAL A 107 3.44 -16.08 -18.63
N VAL A 108 4.73 -15.81 -18.83
CA VAL A 108 5.53 -16.36 -19.93
C VAL A 108 6.75 -17.09 -19.34
N PRO A 109 6.66 -18.41 -19.14
CA PRO A 109 7.80 -19.22 -18.75
C PRO A 109 8.68 -19.56 -19.97
N PHE A 110 9.99 -19.55 -19.79
CA PHE A 110 10.95 -20.02 -20.80
C PHE A 110 12.22 -20.55 -20.12
N ASP A 111 12.88 -21.53 -20.72
CA ASP A 111 14.10 -22.13 -20.18
C ASP A 111 15.32 -21.69 -21.02
N VAL A 112 16.43 -21.36 -20.38
CA VAL A 112 17.71 -20.97 -21.00
C VAL A 112 18.82 -21.83 -20.40
N GLY A 113 19.22 -22.87 -21.11
CA GLY A 113 20.15 -23.87 -20.58
C GLY A 113 19.57 -24.55 -19.34
N ALA A 114 20.30 -24.52 -18.22
CA ALA A 114 19.82 -25.05 -16.94
C ALA A 114 18.93 -24.06 -16.17
N SER A 115 18.86 -22.80 -16.58
CA SER A 115 18.08 -21.77 -15.88
C SER A 115 16.63 -21.73 -16.36
N ARG A 116 15.68 -21.61 -15.43
CA ARG A 116 14.25 -21.41 -15.73
C ARG A 116 13.86 -19.97 -15.46
N HIS A 117 13.25 -19.35 -16.45
CA HIS A 117 12.80 -17.97 -16.40
C HIS A 117 11.27 -17.91 -16.40
N ASN A 118 10.73 -16.93 -15.70
CA ASN A 118 9.31 -16.64 -15.67
C ASN A 118 9.13 -15.13 -15.71
N LEU A 119 8.65 -14.63 -16.85
CA LEU A 119 8.30 -13.23 -17.06
C LEU A 119 6.80 -13.06 -16.79
N ARG A 120 6.42 -12.06 -16.00
CA ARG A 120 5.03 -11.70 -15.78
C ARG A 120 4.78 -10.26 -16.15
N MET A 121 3.68 -10.03 -16.85
CA MET A 121 3.20 -8.70 -17.21
C MET A 121 1.82 -8.54 -16.60
N GLY A 122 1.56 -7.45 -15.90
CA GLY A 122 0.29 -7.24 -15.23
C GLY A 122 -0.26 -5.85 -15.43
N ALA A 123 -1.57 -5.75 -15.33
CA ALA A 123 -2.27 -4.48 -15.29
C ALA A 123 -3.35 -4.51 -14.20
N GLY A 124 -3.56 -3.35 -13.60
CA GLY A 124 -4.52 -3.15 -12.53
C GLY A 124 -5.44 -1.97 -12.85
N PHE A 125 -6.71 -2.16 -12.52
CA PHE A 125 -7.79 -1.19 -12.66
C PHE A 125 -8.30 -0.92 -11.26
N GLN A 126 -8.14 0.30 -10.77
CA GLN A 126 -8.62 0.69 -9.45
C GLN A 126 -9.59 1.87 -9.57
N TRP A 127 -10.74 1.77 -8.92
CA TRP A 127 -11.68 2.84 -8.70
C TRP A 127 -11.68 3.21 -7.23
N SER A 128 -11.59 4.49 -6.98
CA SER A 128 -11.48 5.04 -5.65
C SER A 128 -12.49 6.15 -5.46
N TYR A 129 -12.95 6.31 -4.23
CA TYR A 129 -13.93 7.30 -3.84
C TYR A 129 -13.64 7.80 -2.43
N LYS A 130 -13.73 9.11 -2.23
CA LYS A 130 -13.48 9.78 -0.96
C LYS A 130 -14.73 10.48 -0.46
N SER A 131 -14.92 10.46 0.86
CA SER A 131 -16.00 11.19 1.51
C SER A 131 -15.55 11.82 2.82
N ILE A 132 -16.12 12.97 3.14
CA ILE A 132 -15.92 13.68 4.39
C ILE A 132 -17.28 13.98 5.04
N ASP A 133 -17.37 13.76 6.35
CA ASP A 133 -18.56 14.09 7.13
C ASP A 133 -18.40 15.45 7.82
N TYR A 134 -18.85 16.51 7.15
CA TYR A 134 -18.72 17.88 7.66
C TYR A 134 -19.52 18.13 8.94
N ASN A 135 -20.57 17.37 9.23
CA ASN A 135 -21.37 17.52 10.46
C ASN A 135 -20.60 17.11 11.72
N ARG A 136 -19.45 16.45 11.54
CA ARG A 136 -18.57 16.02 12.63
C ARG A 136 -17.33 16.91 12.76
N LEU A 137 -17.24 17.96 11.93
CA LEU A 137 -16.22 18.99 12.02
C LEU A 137 -16.78 20.18 12.80
N TYR A 138 -15.89 20.89 13.47
CA TYR A 138 -16.19 22.17 14.10
C TYR A 138 -15.59 23.28 13.27
N PHE A 139 -16.39 24.28 12.96
CA PHE A 139 -16.00 25.46 12.19
C PHE A 139 -15.72 26.63 13.11
N SER A 140 -14.93 27.59 12.62
CA SER A 140 -14.53 28.74 13.44
C SER A 140 -15.69 29.66 13.80
N ASP A 141 -16.78 29.66 13.03
CA ASP A 141 -17.99 30.43 13.30
C ASP A 141 -18.89 29.79 14.36
N GLU A 142 -18.64 28.52 14.71
CA GLU A 142 -19.31 27.80 15.81
C GLU A 142 -18.58 27.98 17.15
N LEU A 143 -17.49 28.76 17.18
CA LEU A 143 -16.66 28.97 18.37
C LEU A 143 -16.88 30.36 18.96
N ASP A 144 -17.55 30.41 20.12
CA ASP A 144 -17.59 31.59 20.97
C ASP A 144 -16.23 31.80 21.69
N PRO A 145 -15.66 33.02 21.70
CA PRO A 145 -14.38 33.30 22.35
C PRO A 145 -14.29 32.97 23.85
N LYS A 146 -15.43 32.93 24.55
CA LYS A 146 -15.52 32.71 25.99
C LYS A 146 -16.11 31.34 26.33
N TYR A 147 -17.10 30.87 25.57
CA TYR A 147 -17.90 29.69 25.89
C TYR A 147 -17.62 28.47 24.99
N GLY A 148 -16.81 28.63 23.93
CA GLY A 148 -16.45 27.52 23.05
C GLY A 148 -17.59 27.15 22.09
N LEU A 149 -18.00 25.89 22.05
CA LEU A 149 -19.00 25.39 21.10
C LEU A 149 -20.45 25.77 21.45
N THR A 150 -20.67 26.36 22.63
CA THR A 150 -22.01 26.75 23.09
C THR A 150 -22.07 28.24 23.38
N ASP A 151 -23.28 28.80 23.37
CA ASP A 151 -23.53 30.17 23.82
C ASP A 151 -23.56 30.31 25.35
N ALA A 152 -23.83 31.52 25.85
CA ALA A 152 -23.95 31.80 27.28
C ALA A 152 -25.11 31.06 27.99
N LEU A 153 -26.05 30.49 27.23
CA LEU A 153 -27.19 29.70 27.71
C LEU A 153 -26.97 28.18 27.55
N GLY A 154 -25.84 27.77 26.96
CA GLY A 154 -25.50 26.36 26.72
C GLY A 154 -26.12 25.76 25.45
N LEU A 155 -26.58 26.59 24.51
CA LEU A 155 -27.08 26.14 23.20
C LEU A 155 -25.95 26.06 22.17
N ASP A 156 -25.97 25.05 21.31
CA ASP A 156 -25.00 24.90 20.22
C ASP A 156 -25.10 26.05 19.22
N LEU A 157 -23.94 26.58 18.79
CA LEU A 157 -23.88 27.65 17.81
C LEU A 157 -24.00 27.09 16.38
N PRO A 158 -24.89 27.62 15.52
CA PRO A 158 -25.02 27.15 14.14
C PRO A 158 -23.90 27.68 13.26
N THR A 159 -23.37 26.84 12.36
CA THR A 159 -22.48 27.29 11.29
C THR A 159 -23.24 27.81 10.07
N ASN A 160 -22.69 28.82 9.39
CA ASN A 160 -23.11 29.23 8.05
C ASN A 160 -22.39 28.43 6.95
N PHE A 161 -21.52 27.49 7.31
CA PHE A 161 -20.81 26.65 6.36
C PHE A 161 -21.79 25.76 5.59
N VAL A 162 -21.73 25.85 4.26
CA VAL A 162 -22.47 24.96 3.35
C VAL A 162 -21.48 23.94 2.78
N PRO A 163 -21.63 22.64 3.08
CA PRO A 163 -20.79 21.59 2.51
C PRO A 163 -20.74 21.62 0.98
N PRO A 164 -19.56 21.75 0.36
CA PRO A 164 -19.44 21.59 -1.08
C PRO A 164 -19.61 20.11 -1.47
N ASN A 165 -20.31 19.87 -2.58
CA ASN A 165 -20.48 18.54 -3.21
C ASN A 165 -20.95 17.44 -2.24
N ASP A 166 -21.77 17.79 -1.25
CA ASP A 166 -22.23 16.90 -0.17
C ASP A 166 -21.11 16.16 0.59
N GLY A 167 -19.87 16.69 0.55
CA GLY A 167 -18.69 16.04 1.12
C GLY A 167 -18.22 14.79 0.41
N ARG A 168 -18.44 14.70 -0.92
CA ARG A 168 -18.11 13.52 -1.71
C ARG A 168 -17.24 13.88 -2.91
N SER A 169 -16.20 13.09 -3.16
CA SER A 169 -15.46 13.17 -4.42
C SER A 169 -16.24 12.46 -5.53
N LEU A 170 -15.88 12.73 -6.77
CA LEU A 170 -16.23 11.85 -7.89
C LEU A 170 -15.51 10.50 -7.73
N TRP A 171 -15.95 9.48 -8.47
CA TRP A 171 -15.17 8.26 -8.61
C TRP A 171 -13.95 8.55 -9.47
N PHE A 172 -12.78 8.13 -9.02
CA PHE A 172 -11.55 8.32 -9.80
C PHE A 172 -10.89 6.99 -10.13
N PHE A 173 -10.48 6.89 -11.39
CA PHE A 173 -9.89 5.71 -11.97
C PHE A 173 -8.35 5.82 -11.99
N SER A 174 -7.72 4.77 -11.50
CA SER A 174 -6.29 4.68 -11.19
C SER A 174 -5.68 3.43 -11.86
N PRO A 175 -5.35 3.50 -13.16
CA PRO A 175 -4.76 2.37 -13.87
C PRO A 175 -3.30 2.15 -13.45
N SER A 176 -2.88 0.89 -13.44
CA SER A 176 -1.51 0.48 -13.16
C SER A 176 -1.03 -0.58 -14.13
N VAL A 177 0.28 -0.60 -14.38
CA VAL A 177 0.97 -1.62 -15.18
C VAL A 177 2.25 -2.04 -14.48
N GLY A 178 2.62 -3.30 -14.63
CA GLY A 178 3.79 -3.86 -13.97
C GLY A 178 4.45 -4.98 -14.77
N LEU A 179 5.74 -5.16 -14.52
CA LEU A 179 6.56 -6.22 -15.07
C LEU A 179 7.34 -6.88 -13.94
N THR A 180 7.44 -8.20 -13.96
CA THR A 180 8.34 -8.94 -13.08
C THR A 180 9.06 -10.03 -13.84
N HIS A 181 10.27 -10.34 -13.39
CA HIS A 181 11.06 -11.43 -13.93
C HIS A 181 11.66 -12.24 -12.79
N ARG A 182 11.36 -13.54 -12.82
CA ARG A 182 11.89 -14.53 -11.89
C ARG A 182 12.83 -15.48 -12.63
N ILE A 183 14.00 -15.71 -12.05
CA ILE A 183 15.04 -16.59 -12.56
C ILE A 183 15.34 -17.64 -11.49
N LEU A 184 15.15 -18.90 -11.83
CA LEU A 184 15.69 -20.05 -11.10
C LEU A 184 16.99 -20.46 -11.81
N PHE A 185 18.14 -20.26 -11.17
CA PHE A 185 19.44 -20.39 -11.84
C PHE A 185 19.73 -21.81 -12.37
N ASN A 186 19.27 -22.84 -11.69
CA ASN A 186 19.43 -24.23 -12.10
C ASN A 186 18.17 -25.03 -11.74
N ALA A 187 17.38 -25.43 -12.73
CA ALA A 187 16.14 -26.17 -12.57
C ALA A 187 16.36 -27.61 -12.07
N ASP A 188 17.52 -28.20 -12.36
CA ASP A 188 17.87 -29.57 -11.95
C ASP A 188 18.35 -29.63 -10.50
N ASN A 189 18.82 -28.51 -9.95
CA ASN A 189 19.27 -28.42 -8.56
C ASN A 189 18.14 -27.89 -7.65
N PRO A 190 17.57 -28.72 -6.75
CA PRO A 190 16.51 -28.31 -5.84
C PRO A 190 16.93 -27.24 -4.81
N ARG A 191 18.23 -27.00 -4.65
CA ARG A 191 18.80 -25.95 -3.79
C ARG A 191 19.20 -24.68 -4.57
N SER A 192 18.88 -24.63 -5.86
CA SER A 192 19.25 -23.50 -6.70
C SER A 192 18.69 -22.19 -6.14
N PRO A 193 19.50 -21.12 -6.11
CA PRO A 193 18.98 -19.80 -5.77
C PRO A 193 17.93 -19.35 -6.79
N THR A 194 17.05 -18.46 -6.34
CA THR A 194 16.07 -17.78 -7.19
C THR A 194 16.26 -16.27 -7.06
N LEU A 195 16.37 -15.57 -8.19
CA LEU A 195 16.31 -14.12 -8.26
C LEU A 195 14.93 -13.70 -8.77
N HIS A 196 14.30 -12.72 -8.13
CA HIS A 196 13.02 -12.18 -8.58
C HIS A 196 12.99 -10.68 -8.36
N TYR A 197 12.78 -9.93 -9.43
CA TYR A 197 12.72 -8.48 -9.41
C TYR A 197 11.59 -7.98 -10.30
N GLY A 198 11.21 -6.73 -10.11
CA GLY A 198 10.18 -6.14 -10.94
C GLY A 198 9.98 -4.66 -10.68
N VAL A 199 9.23 -4.05 -11.58
CA VAL A 199 8.88 -2.63 -11.57
C VAL A 199 7.42 -2.45 -11.92
N ALA A 200 6.78 -1.43 -11.36
CA ALA A 200 5.42 -1.05 -11.71
C ALA A 200 5.21 0.46 -11.66
N VAL A 201 4.20 0.88 -12.41
CA VAL A 201 3.73 2.26 -12.48
C VAL A 201 2.24 2.24 -12.18
N HIS A 202 1.81 3.06 -11.23
CA HIS A 202 0.42 3.27 -10.88
C HIS A 202 0.02 4.71 -11.18
N ASN A 203 -1.26 4.92 -11.44
CA ASN A 203 -1.82 6.20 -11.86
C ASN A 203 -1.11 6.72 -13.11
N ALA A 204 -0.80 5.82 -14.04
CA ALA A 204 0.05 6.12 -15.19
C ALA A 204 -0.63 7.08 -16.18
N PHE A 205 -1.96 7.00 -16.31
CA PHE A 205 -2.75 7.79 -17.25
C PHE A 205 -4.12 8.14 -16.68
N SER A 206 -4.67 9.28 -17.09
CA SER A 206 -6.08 9.65 -16.90
C SER A 206 -6.82 9.36 -18.18
N LEU A 207 -7.86 8.52 -18.14
CA LEU A 207 -8.70 8.26 -19.32
C LEU A 207 -9.81 9.32 -19.34
N GLY A 208 -9.48 10.55 -19.76
CA GLY A 208 -10.45 11.64 -19.89
C GLY A 208 -10.64 12.46 -18.61
N LYS A 209 -11.72 13.28 -18.60
CA LYS A 209 -12.14 14.17 -17.52
C LYS A 209 -13.44 13.72 -16.84
N ASP A 210 -14.00 12.60 -17.26
CA ASP A 210 -15.35 12.18 -16.90
C ASP A 210 -15.39 11.52 -15.50
N GLU A 211 -16.56 11.54 -14.86
CA GLU A 211 -16.83 11.14 -13.48
C GLU A 211 -16.50 9.68 -13.10
N PHE A 212 -16.15 8.82 -14.07
CA PHE A 212 -15.82 7.41 -13.84
C PHE A 212 -14.42 6.99 -14.33
N THR A 213 -13.85 7.75 -15.26
CA THR A 213 -12.55 7.44 -15.91
C THR A 213 -11.51 8.53 -15.69
N GLY A 214 -11.95 9.67 -15.16
CA GLY A 214 -11.11 10.77 -14.69
C GLY A 214 -10.30 10.37 -13.47
N ASN A 215 -9.24 11.14 -13.23
CA ASN A 215 -8.28 10.88 -12.15
C ASN A 215 -8.31 11.97 -11.07
N GLU A 216 -9.46 12.62 -10.91
CA GLU A 216 -9.67 13.71 -9.96
C GLU A 216 -10.01 13.18 -8.56
N GLU A 217 -9.09 13.38 -7.63
CA GLU A 217 -9.19 12.87 -6.27
C GLU A 217 -9.84 13.89 -5.30
N SER A 218 -9.96 15.15 -5.73
CA SER A 218 -10.43 16.22 -4.85
C SER A 218 -11.91 16.08 -4.50
N ILE A 219 -12.22 16.13 -3.20
CA ILE A 219 -13.60 16.25 -2.71
C ILE A 219 -14.24 17.55 -3.18
N LEU A 220 -13.44 18.61 -3.31
CA LEU A 220 -13.90 19.93 -3.75
C LEU A 220 -14.11 20.00 -5.26
N GLN A 221 -13.73 18.96 -6.00
CA GLN A 221 -13.85 18.90 -7.46
C GLN A 221 -13.14 20.08 -8.18
N ILE A 222 -11.94 20.43 -7.71
CA ILE A 222 -11.11 21.56 -8.21
C ILE A 222 -10.01 21.15 -9.21
N GLY A 223 -10.04 19.91 -9.71
CA GLY A 223 -9.13 19.38 -10.71
C GLY A 223 -7.85 18.73 -10.15
N THR A 224 -7.76 18.48 -8.85
CA THR A 224 -6.57 17.85 -8.24
C THR A 224 -6.45 16.40 -8.66
N LYS A 225 -5.34 16.07 -9.33
CA LYS A 225 -5.08 14.72 -9.85
C LYS A 225 -4.25 13.91 -8.88
N ILE A 226 -4.54 12.61 -8.79
CA ILE A 226 -3.71 11.68 -8.02
C ILE A 226 -2.29 11.64 -8.60
N ALA A 227 -1.30 11.68 -7.72
CA ALA A 227 0.10 11.63 -8.12
C ALA A 227 0.45 10.23 -8.68
N ARG A 228 1.30 10.21 -9.72
CA ARG A 228 1.86 8.97 -10.25
C ARG A 228 2.75 8.29 -9.21
N ARG A 229 2.61 6.97 -9.09
CA ARG A 229 3.38 6.14 -8.18
C ARG A 229 4.23 5.14 -8.93
N TRP A 230 5.51 5.05 -8.56
CA TRP A 230 6.46 4.07 -9.09
C TRP A 230 6.85 3.12 -7.99
N SER A 231 6.94 1.83 -8.30
CA SER A 231 7.48 0.83 -7.38
C SER A 231 8.51 -0.05 -8.06
N ALA A 232 9.52 -0.46 -7.32
CA ALA A 232 10.55 -1.39 -7.77
C ALA A 232 10.92 -2.30 -6.60
N PHE A 233 11.07 -3.59 -6.86
CA PHE A 233 11.50 -4.54 -5.85
C PHE A 233 12.53 -5.51 -6.40
N GLY A 234 13.31 -6.07 -5.48
CA GLY A 234 14.26 -7.14 -5.74
C GLY A 234 14.28 -8.11 -4.57
N THR A 235 14.20 -9.41 -4.86
CA THR A 235 14.32 -10.48 -3.89
C THR A 235 15.26 -11.55 -4.40
N LEU A 236 16.07 -12.08 -3.50
CA LEU A 236 16.91 -13.25 -3.73
C LEU A 236 16.47 -14.31 -2.74
N GLU A 237 16.36 -15.57 -3.16
CA GLU A 237 16.04 -16.69 -2.30
C GLU A 237 17.15 -17.73 -2.38
N PHE A 238 17.69 -18.11 -1.22
CA PHE A 238 18.69 -19.15 -1.06
C PHE A 238 18.10 -20.32 -0.27
N LEU A 239 18.43 -21.55 -0.66
CA LEU A 239 18.02 -22.77 0.02
C LEU A 239 19.25 -23.55 0.52
N PRO A 240 19.95 -23.05 1.55
CA PRO A 240 21.16 -23.68 2.08
C PRO A 240 20.93 -25.12 2.57
N TYR A 241 19.73 -25.43 3.08
CA TYR A 241 19.40 -26.76 3.55
C TYR A 241 18.04 -27.22 3.03
N MET A 242 18.02 -28.46 2.50
CA MET A 242 16.81 -29.14 2.10
C MET A 242 17.02 -30.65 2.30
N GLN A 243 16.17 -31.26 3.14
CA GLN A 243 16.12 -32.68 3.41
C GLN A 243 14.65 -33.10 3.59
N ARG A 244 14.25 -34.28 3.08
CA ARG A 244 12.85 -34.74 2.96
C ARG A 244 11.91 -34.17 4.05
N GLY A 245 11.05 -33.23 3.64
CA GLY A 245 10.00 -32.61 4.47
C GLY A 245 10.38 -31.28 5.16
N THR A 246 11.66 -30.95 5.27
CA THR A 246 12.16 -29.72 5.93
C THR A 246 13.12 -28.96 5.03
N PHE A 247 12.94 -27.65 4.90
CA PHE A 247 13.85 -26.80 4.15
C PHE A 247 14.09 -25.51 4.91
N PHE A 248 15.34 -25.05 4.94
CA PHE A 248 15.67 -23.73 5.42
C PHE A 248 15.89 -22.83 4.21
N SER A 249 15.08 -21.77 4.07
CA SER A 249 15.28 -20.74 3.07
C SER A 249 15.52 -19.37 3.69
N ILE A 250 16.40 -18.61 3.05
CA ILE A 250 16.71 -17.22 3.37
C ILE A 250 16.33 -16.39 2.15
N LYS A 251 15.40 -15.45 2.33
CA LYS A 251 14.90 -14.58 1.27
C LYS A 251 15.06 -13.11 1.63
N PRO A 252 16.24 -12.49 1.40
CA PRO A 252 16.37 -11.03 1.43
C PRO A 252 15.47 -10.37 0.37
N SER A 253 14.94 -9.20 0.72
CA SER A 253 14.09 -8.39 -0.13
C SER A 253 14.35 -6.91 0.08
N VAL A 254 14.31 -6.15 -1.01
CA VAL A 254 14.27 -4.70 -1.01
C VAL A 254 13.09 -4.24 -1.87
N LEU A 255 12.40 -3.21 -1.42
CA LEU A 255 11.33 -2.51 -2.11
C LEU A 255 11.62 -1.02 -2.04
N TYR A 256 11.36 -0.35 -3.15
CA TYR A 256 11.34 1.10 -3.27
C TYR A 256 10.00 1.52 -3.85
N GLU A 257 9.39 2.55 -3.28
CA GLU A 257 8.20 3.20 -3.80
C GLU A 257 8.37 4.72 -3.80
N ASN A 258 7.83 5.39 -4.82
CA ASN A 258 7.80 6.84 -4.88
C ASN A 258 6.44 7.31 -5.40
N GLN A 259 5.76 8.18 -4.67
CA GLN A 259 4.51 8.81 -5.06
C GLN A 259 4.46 10.26 -4.61
N GLY A 260 4.19 11.19 -5.53
CA GLY A 260 3.95 12.59 -5.17
C GLY A 260 5.12 13.27 -4.43
N GLY A 261 6.36 12.82 -4.63
CA GLY A 261 7.54 13.34 -3.94
C GLY A 261 7.87 12.63 -2.62
N LEU A 262 7.01 11.72 -2.15
CA LEU A 262 7.27 10.84 -1.02
C LEU A 262 7.97 9.58 -1.49
N ALA A 263 9.09 9.25 -0.85
CA ALA A 263 9.85 8.03 -1.11
C ALA A 263 9.73 7.09 0.10
N TYR A 264 9.52 5.81 -0.18
CA TYR A 264 9.44 4.73 0.80
C TYR A 264 10.43 3.63 0.43
N TRP A 265 11.16 3.15 1.42
CA TRP A 265 12.09 2.03 1.29
C TRP A 265 11.71 0.95 2.28
N GLU A 266 11.74 -0.29 1.84
CA GLU A 266 11.61 -1.44 2.73
C GLU A 266 12.74 -2.40 2.42
N ALA A 267 13.52 -2.77 3.43
CA ALA A 267 14.60 -3.73 3.30
C ALA A 267 14.53 -4.74 4.42
N GLY A 268 14.65 -6.03 4.10
CA GLY A 268 14.51 -7.07 5.09
C GLY A 268 14.87 -8.45 4.58
N ALA A 269 14.67 -9.45 5.43
CA ALA A 269 14.84 -10.84 5.06
C ALA A 269 13.79 -11.71 5.72
N LYS A 270 13.29 -12.68 4.97
CA LYS A 270 12.43 -13.76 5.44
C LYS A 270 13.24 -15.04 5.58
N PHE A 271 13.16 -15.67 6.75
CA PHE A 271 13.72 -16.97 7.07
C PHE A 271 12.59 -17.99 7.16
N SER A 272 12.57 -19.01 6.31
CA SER A 272 11.56 -20.08 6.37
C SER A 272 12.24 -21.36 6.84
N LEU A 273 11.74 -21.99 7.91
CA LEU A 273 12.30 -23.23 8.49
C LEU A 273 11.62 -24.48 7.92
N ASN A 274 10.39 -24.34 7.45
CA ASN A 274 9.61 -25.33 6.73
C ASN A 274 8.47 -24.62 5.98
N ARG A 275 7.50 -25.38 5.45
CA ARG A 275 6.33 -24.81 4.75
C ARG A 275 5.38 -24.02 5.66
N LEU A 276 5.43 -24.25 6.97
CA LEU A 276 4.47 -23.74 7.95
C LEU A 276 5.00 -22.54 8.74
N LEU A 277 6.30 -22.54 9.04
CA LEU A 277 6.93 -21.58 9.94
C LEU A 277 7.94 -20.73 9.18
N ALA A 278 7.71 -19.42 9.21
CA ALA A 278 8.66 -18.43 8.75
C ALA A 278 8.71 -17.24 9.70
N LEU A 279 9.90 -16.65 9.79
CA LEU A 279 10.20 -15.42 10.53
C LEU A 279 10.68 -14.39 9.53
N GLY A 280 10.33 -13.12 9.73
CA GLY A 280 10.79 -12.04 8.87
C GLY A 280 11.20 -10.83 9.71
N CYS A 281 12.29 -10.19 9.30
CA CYS A 281 12.72 -8.91 9.87
C CYS A 281 12.79 -7.90 8.73
N TYR A 282 12.10 -6.78 8.89
CA TYR A 282 11.99 -5.73 7.88
C TYR A 282 12.23 -4.37 8.54
N TYR A 283 12.97 -3.53 7.82
CA TYR A 283 13.22 -2.13 8.11
C TYR A 283 12.45 -1.29 7.09
N HIS A 284 11.84 -0.21 7.57
CA HIS A 284 10.94 0.68 6.84
C HIS A 284 11.38 2.14 7.06
#